data_AF-A0A0W0VPB9-F1
#
_entry.id   AF-A0A0W0VPB9-F1
#
_cell.length_a   1.000
_cell.length_b   1.000
_cell.length_c   1.000
_cell.angle_alpha   90.00
_cell.angle_beta   90.00
_cell.angle_gamma   90.00
#
_symmetry.space_group_name_H-M   'P 1'
#
loop_
_entity.id
_entity.type
_entity.pdbx_description
1 polymer ?
#
loop_
_entity_poly.entity_id
_entity_poly.type
_entity_poly.pdbx_seq_one_letter_code
_entity_poly.pdbx_strand_id
1 'polypeptide(L)'
;MRRKTDLMDQSLCEAVLDGNLDQVKWIIKHHDNVNAQNQYGFTPALIAAKQNNLDMLKFLVGNGADLNLSDGMGQTPMNWAEINNNQEMIDFIKDQGSNSSLKPK
;
A
#
# COMPACT_ATOMS: atom_id res chain seq x y z
N MET A 1 25.24 -8.82 -5.44
CA MET A 1 24.58 -9.66 -4.43
C MET A 1 24.17 -8.75 -3.27
N ARG A 2 22.87 -8.51 -3.03
CA ARG A 2 22.41 -7.72 -1.87
C ARG A 2 22.68 -8.53 -0.59
N ARG A 3 23.26 -7.91 0.45
CA ARG A 3 23.61 -8.60 1.71
C ARG A 3 22.35 -8.74 2.56
N LYS A 4 22.27 -9.82 3.34
CA LYS A 4 21.13 -10.13 4.24
C LYS A 4 20.80 -9.00 5.24
N THR A 5 21.74 -8.10 5.49
CA THR A 5 21.61 -6.91 6.34
C THR A 5 20.86 -5.76 5.65
N ASP A 6 20.98 -5.63 4.32
CA ASP A 6 20.29 -4.57 3.56
C ASP A 6 18.76 -4.80 3.54
N LEU A 7 18.33 -6.06 3.77
CA LEU A 7 16.91 -6.42 3.87
C LEU A 7 16.27 -6.04 5.21
N MET A 8 17.07 -5.81 6.27
CA MET A 8 16.55 -5.42 7.59
C MET A 8 16.28 -3.91 7.68
N ASP A 9 17.03 -3.11 6.91
CA ASP A 9 16.86 -1.65 6.86
C ASP A 9 15.98 -1.19 5.67
N GLN A 10 15.64 -2.09 4.74
CA GLN A 10 14.80 -1.78 3.59
C GLN A 10 13.34 -1.64 4.02
N SER A 11 12.78 -0.43 3.86
CA SER A 11 11.41 -0.13 4.25
C SER A 11 10.39 -0.95 3.43
N LEU A 12 9.24 -1.27 4.02
CA LEU A 12 8.13 -1.89 3.30
C LEU A 12 7.75 -1.10 2.03
N CYS A 13 7.85 0.23 2.07
CA CYS A 13 7.63 1.10 0.92
C CYS A 13 8.60 0.82 -0.24
N GLU A 14 9.90 0.63 0.04
CA GLU A 14 10.89 0.30 -0.98
C GLU A 14 10.65 -1.10 -1.56
N ALA A 15 10.27 -2.08 -0.73
CA ALA A 15 9.95 -3.42 -1.21
C ALA A 15 8.72 -3.45 -2.14
N VAL A 16 7.70 -2.65 -1.82
CA VAL A 16 6.53 -2.46 -2.69
C VAL A 16 6.91 -1.72 -3.97
N LEU A 17 7.75 -0.67 -3.88
CA LEU A 17 8.23 0.08 -5.03
C LEU A 17 9.02 -0.81 -6.01
N ASP A 18 9.87 -1.70 -5.48
CA ASP A 18 10.63 -2.70 -6.24
C ASP A 18 9.73 -3.80 -6.85
N GLY A 19 8.45 -3.88 -6.45
CA GLY A 19 7.50 -4.91 -6.89
C GLY A 19 7.79 -6.32 -6.37
N ASN A 20 8.68 -6.46 -5.39
CA ASN A 20 9.15 -7.75 -4.89
C ASN A 20 8.20 -8.33 -3.83
N LEU A 21 7.20 -9.09 -4.27
CA LEU A 21 6.16 -9.64 -3.38
C LEU A 21 6.71 -10.56 -2.28
N ASP A 22 7.75 -11.35 -2.56
CA ASP A 22 8.34 -12.25 -1.54
C ASP A 22 9.00 -11.46 -0.42
N GLN A 23 9.64 -10.34 -0.76
CA GLN A 23 10.20 -9.43 0.23
C GLN A 23 9.10 -8.70 1.01
N VAL A 24 8.06 -8.21 0.33
CA VAL A 24 6.89 -7.58 0.98
C VAL A 24 6.25 -8.53 2.00
N LYS A 25 6.04 -9.80 1.63
CA LYS A 25 5.55 -10.85 2.54
C LYS A 25 6.47 -11.07 3.74
N TRP A 26 7.79 -11.10 3.51
CA TRP A 26 8.76 -11.31 4.56
C TRP A 26 8.75 -10.16 5.57
N ILE A 27 8.75 -8.91 5.08
CA ILE A 27 8.76 -7.69 5.90
C ILE A 27 7.49 -7.60 6.77
N ILE A 28 6.30 -7.76 6.17
CA ILE A 28 5.03 -7.72 6.92
C ILE A 28 4.97 -8.79 8.02
N LYS A 29 5.50 -9.99 7.75
CA LYS A 29 5.53 -11.08 8.74
C LYS A 29 6.44 -10.79 9.94
N HIS A 30 7.46 -9.95 9.79
CA HIS A 30 8.49 -9.72 10.82
C HIS A 30 8.41 -8.33 11.48
N HIS A 31 7.19 -7.79 11.63
CA HIS A 31 6.86 -6.62 12.45
C HIS A 31 7.00 -5.23 11.79
N ASP A 32 6.78 -5.11 10.49
CA ASP A 32 6.68 -3.77 9.89
C ASP A 32 5.24 -3.24 9.92
N ASN A 33 5.10 -1.95 10.21
CA ASN A 33 3.81 -1.27 10.18
C ASN A 33 3.38 -1.12 8.71
N VAL A 34 2.36 -1.86 8.29
CA VAL A 34 1.83 -1.84 6.91
C VAL A 34 1.39 -0.44 6.44
N ASN A 35 1.16 0.48 7.39
CA ASN A 35 0.77 1.87 7.16
C ASN A 35 1.91 2.87 7.40
N ALA A 36 3.16 2.40 7.56
CA ALA A 36 4.31 3.28 7.71
C ALA A 36 4.46 4.17 6.47
N GLN A 37 4.60 5.48 6.70
CA GLN A 37 4.90 6.43 5.63
C GLN A 37 6.40 6.56 5.45
N ASN A 38 6.86 6.61 4.20
CA ASN A 38 8.23 7.03 3.91
C ASN A 38 8.39 8.56 4.08
N GLN A 39 9.61 9.07 3.88
CA GLN A 39 9.91 10.51 3.98
C GLN A 39 9.09 11.44 3.06
N TYR A 40 8.39 10.88 2.07
CA TYR A 40 7.54 11.61 1.13
C TYR A 40 6.04 11.49 1.47
N GLY A 41 5.70 10.87 2.60
CA GLY A 41 4.31 10.62 3.02
C GLY A 41 3.65 9.41 2.35
N PHE A 42 4.37 8.64 1.54
CA PHE A 42 3.79 7.48 0.87
C PHE A 42 3.73 6.28 1.81
N THR A 43 2.54 5.69 1.94
CA THR A 43 2.35 4.34 2.49
C THR A 43 2.60 3.28 1.41
N PRO A 44 2.83 2.02 1.79
CA PRO A 44 2.89 0.89 0.86
C PRO A 44 1.68 0.84 -0.08
N ALA A 45 0.46 1.06 0.45
CA ALA A 45 -0.77 1.06 -0.35
C ALA A 45 -0.81 2.19 -1.39
N LEU A 46 -0.34 3.39 -1.03
CA LEU A 46 -0.22 4.51 -1.96
C LEU A 46 0.76 4.21 -3.09
N ILE A 47 1.88 3.53 -2.79
CA ILE A 47 2.85 3.13 -3.82
C ILE A 47 2.23 2.11 -4.78
N ALA A 48 1.53 1.10 -4.26
CA ALA A 48 0.85 0.10 -5.08
C ALA A 48 -0.22 0.74 -5.99
N ALA A 49 -1.05 1.65 -5.45
CA ALA A 49 -2.06 2.38 -6.22
C ALA A 49 -1.42 3.28 -7.29
N LYS A 50 -0.38 4.03 -6.94
CA LYS A 50 0.37 4.88 -7.87
C LYS A 50 1.00 4.08 -9.01
N GLN A 51 1.52 2.89 -8.73
CA GLN A 51 2.08 1.96 -9.74
C GLN A 51 1.00 1.19 -10.52
N ASN A 52 -0.28 1.42 -10.23
CA ASN A 52 -1.41 0.70 -10.80
C ASN A 52 -1.36 -0.82 -10.55
N ASN A 53 -0.75 -1.25 -9.45
CA ASN A 53 -0.54 -2.65 -9.09
C ASN A 53 -1.64 -3.13 -8.13
N LEU A 54 -2.75 -3.59 -8.70
CA LEU A 54 -3.92 -4.03 -7.94
C LEU A 54 -3.65 -5.27 -7.07
N ASP A 55 -2.85 -6.23 -7.55
CA ASP A 55 -2.56 -7.45 -6.77
C ASP A 55 -1.75 -7.13 -5.50
N MET A 56 -0.77 -6.24 -5.62
CA MET A 56 -0.02 -5.74 -4.47
C MET A 56 -0.93 -4.97 -3.51
N LEU A 57 -1.83 -4.13 -4.04
CA LEU A 57 -2.79 -3.39 -3.22
C LEU A 57 -3.74 -4.34 -2.47
N LYS A 58 -4.31 -5.34 -3.15
CA LYS A 58 -5.15 -6.40 -2.54
C LYS A 58 -4.40 -7.12 -1.42
N PHE A 59 -3.13 -7.48 -1.66
CA PHE A 59 -2.29 -8.13 -0.65
C PHE A 59 -2.07 -7.23 0.58
N LEU A 60 -1.72 -5.96 0.39
CA LEU A 60 -1.49 -5.01 1.47
C LEU A 60 -2.78 -4.76 2.29
N VAL A 61 -3.93 -4.61 1.63
CA VAL A 61 -5.25 -4.47 2.28
C VAL A 61 -5.59 -5.71 3.09
N GLY A 62 -5.35 -6.92 2.57
CA GLY A 62 -5.52 -8.16 3.31
C GLY A 62 -4.65 -8.26 4.57
N ASN A 63 -3.60 -7.44 4.67
CA ASN A 63 -2.72 -7.32 5.84
C ASN A 63 -2.98 -6.04 6.67
N GLY A 64 -4.10 -5.35 6.44
CA GLY A 64 -4.52 -4.21 7.27
C GLY A 64 -4.06 -2.83 6.79
N ALA A 65 -3.70 -2.69 5.51
CA ALA A 65 -3.43 -1.37 4.94
C ALA A 65 -4.68 -0.46 4.99
N ASP A 66 -4.49 0.77 5.45
CA ASP A 66 -5.51 1.81 5.50
C ASP A 66 -5.54 2.61 4.19
N LEU A 67 -6.67 2.52 3.49
CA LEU A 67 -6.89 3.20 2.22
C LEU A 67 -7.32 4.67 2.38
N ASN A 68 -7.49 5.16 3.60
CA ASN A 68 -7.84 6.56 3.87
C ASN A 68 -6.61 7.48 4.02
N LEU A 69 -5.41 6.90 4.11
CA LEU A 69 -4.19 7.67 4.23
C LEU A 69 -3.82 8.33 2.91
N SER A 70 -3.29 9.55 2.98
CA SER A 70 -2.86 10.34 1.83
C SER A 70 -1.36 10.57 1.82
N ASP A 71 -0.80 10.77 0.62
CA ASP A 71 0.60 11.16 0.45
C ASP A 71 0.82 12.65 0.77
N GLY A 72 2.07 13.12 0.64
CA GLY A 72 2.42 14.53 0.87
C GLY A 72 1.73 15.53 -0.08
N MET A 73 1.05 15.07 -1.14
CA MET A 73 0.23 15.90 -2.03
C MET A 73 -1.27 15.81 -1.73
N GLY A 74 -1.65 15.09 -0.66
CA GLY A 74 -3.04 14.84 -0.32
C GLY A 74 -3.72 13.80 -1.20
N GLN A 75 -2.98 13.02 -2.00
CA GLN A 75 -3.56 11.98 -2.85
C GLN A 75 -3.77 10.69 -2.06
N THR A 76 -4.96 10.12 -2.16
CA THR A 76 -5.32 8.80 -1.59
C THR A 76 -5.12 7.69 -2.62
N PRO A 77 -5.16 6.40 -2.22
CA PRO A 77 -5.23 5.30 -3.17
C PRO A 77 -6.37 5.42 -4.18
N MET A 78 -7.54 5.94 -3.78
CA MET A 78 -8.66 6.20 -4.70
C MET A 78 -8.27 7.22 -5.77
N ASN A 79 -7.66 8.33 -5.37
CA ASN A 79 -7.26 9.37 -6.32
C ASN A 79 -6.25 8.84 -7.34
N TRP A 80 -5.28 8.03 -6.90
CA TRP A 80 -4.32 7.40 -7.81
C TRP A 80 -4.99 6.40 -8.77
N ALA A 81 -5.99 5.64 -8.31
CA ALA A 81 -6.78 4.75 -9.16
C ALA A 81 -7.57 5.52 -10.24
N GLU A 82 -8.15 6.66 -9.87
CA GLU A 82 -8.85 7.58 -10.79
C GLU A 82 -7.90 8.23 -11.80
N ILE A 83 -6.74 8.72 -11.37
CA ILE A 83 -5.69 9.27 -12.26
C ILE A 83 -5.24 8.23 -13.28
N ASN A 84 -5.08 6.98 -12.85
CA ASN A 84 -4.69 5.86 -13.71
C ASN A 84 -5.84 5.32 -14.57
N ASN A 85 -7.08 5.79 -14.38
CA ASN A 85 -8.29 5.26 -15.02
C ASN A 85 -8.45 3.73 -14.84
N ASN A 86 -8.04 3.19 -13.69
CA ASN A 86 -8.15 1.75 -13.41
C ASN A 86 -9.48 1.43 -12.70
N GLN A 87 -10.48 1.05 -13.50
CA GLN A 87 -11.82 0.74 -12.99
C GLN A 87 -11.83 -0.41 -11.98
N GLU A 88 -11.04 -1.47 -12.21
CA GLU A 88 -11.00 -2.61 -11.29
C GLU A 88 -10.45 -2.21 -9.91
N MET A 89 -9.44 -1.34 -9.88
CA MET A 89 -8.90 -0.81 -8.63
C MET A 89 -9.90 0.13 -7.93
N ILE A 90 -10.59 0.99 -8.69
CA ILE A 90 -11.65 1.86 -8.15
C ILE A 90 -12.75 1.02 -7.49
N ASP A 91 -13.23 -0.01 -8.18
CA ASP A 91 -14.29 -0.88 -7.69
C ASP A 91 -13.83 -1.63 -6.44
N PHE A 92 -12.61 -2.18 -6.45
CA PHE A 92 -12.02 -2.80 -5.28
C PHE A 92 -11.94 -1.85 -4.08
N ILE A 93 -11.44 -0.62 -4.24
CA ILE A 93 -11.32 0.35 -3.15
C ILE A 93 -12.71 0.73 -2.61
N LYS A 94 -13.72 0.92 -3.48
CA LYS A 94 -15.10 1.17 -3.06
C LYS A 94 -15.70 0.01 -2.26
N ASP A 95 -15.40 -1.23 -2.64
CA ASP A 95 -15.84 -2.41 -1.90
C ASP A 95 -15.19 -2.48 -0.51
N GLN A 96 -13.91 -2.10 -0.38
CA GLN A 96 -13.27 -2.00 0.93
C GLN A 96 -13.92 -0.93 1.81
N GLY A 97 -14.21 0.25 1.24
CA GLY A 97 -14.89 1.35 1.93
C GLY A 97 -16.33 1.02 2.36
N SER A 98 -17.04 0.24 1.54
CA SER A 98 -18.41 -0.20 1.82
C SER A 98 -18.46 -1.28 2.91
N ASN A 99 -17.41 -2.11 3.01
CA ASN A 99 -17.25 -3.08 4.10
C ASN A 99 -16.79 -2.43 5.41
N SER A 100 -16.09 -1.28 5.35
CA SER A 100 -15.85 -0.41 6.51
C SER A 100 -17.08 0.45 6.79
N SER A 101 -18.21 -0.19 7.13
CA SER A 101 -19.34 0.52 7.72
C SER A 101 -18.91 1.07 9.10
N LEU A 102 -18.37 2.28 9.05
CA LEU A 102 -18.55 3.36 10.01
C LEU A 102 -19.39 2.92 11.23
N LYS A 103 -18.74 2.53 12.34
CA LYS A 103 -19.37 2.78 13.63
C LYS A 103 -19.33 4.30 13.80
N PRO A 104 -20.49 5.00 13.75
CA PRO A 104 -20.48 6.43 14.03
C PRO A 104 -20.05 6.60 15.49
N LYS A 105 -19.13 7.53 15.74
CA LYS A 105 -18.95 8.11 17.07
C LYS A 105 -20.12 9.03 17.38
#